data_AF-A0A5C4V248-F1
#
_entry.id   AF-A0A5C4V248-F1
#
_cell.length_a   1.000
_cell.length_b   1.000
_cell.length_c   1.000
_cell.angle_alpha   90.00
_cell.angle_beta   90.00
_cell.angle_gamma   90.00
#
_symmetry.space_group_name_H-M   'P 1'
#
loop_
_entity.id
_entity.type
_entity.pdbx_description
1 polymer ?
#
loop_
_entity_poly.entity_id
_entity_poly.type
_entity_poly.pdbx_seq_one_letter_code
_entity_poly.pdbx_strand_id
1 'polypeptide(L)'
;MSLRQLARLTDLDRGHISRLERGLAGASEASLHRIATVLEVPVADLLRADDEPPPPPRPERDVPAPGTPDGELFHYTPEEAARWLPWSARWLRRKARLREIPHNRGAGQITLTGRDIQEISTMTAVRPTPDEHGEPPDRSPA
;
A
#
# COMPACT_ATOMS: atom_id res chain seq x y z
N MET A 1 -21.57 -11.15 -4.91
CA MET A 1 -21.31 -12.40 -4.15
C MET A 1 -22.63 -12.92 -3.58
N SER A 2 -22.83 -14.24 -3.41
CA SER A 2 -24.07 -14.78 -2.81
C SER A 2 -23.99 -14.94 -1.29
N LEU A 3 -25.13 -14.92 -0.59
CA LEU A 3 -25.22 -15.18 0.86
C LEU A 3 -24.59 -16.52 1.28
N ARG A 4 -24.77 -17.58 0.48
CA ARG A 4 -24.15 -18.89 0.76
C ARG A 4 -22.64 -18.83 0.67
N GLN A 5 -22.13 -18.07 -0.28
CA GLN A 5 -20.69 -17.89 -0.48
C GLN A 5 -20.09 -17.05 0.63
N LEU A 6 -20.75 -15.96 1.04
CA LEU A 6 -20.33 -15.14 2.17
C LEU A 6 -20.27 -15.95 3.47
N ALA A 7 -21.31 -16.75 3.75
CA ALA A 7 -21.38 -17.65 4.90
C ALA A 7 -20.18 -18.61 4.96
N ARG A 8 -19.88 -19.26 3.83
CA ARG A 8 -18.75 -20.19 3.72
C ARG A 8 -17.41 -19.49 3.93
N LEU A 9 -17.22 -18.30 3.38
CA LEU A 9 -15.93 -17.57 3.45
C LEU A 9 -15.69 -16.91 4.82
N THR A 10 -16.75 -16.55 5.55
CA THR A 10 -16.66 -15.89 6.86
C THR A 10 -16.78 -16.86 8.04
N ASP A 11 -17.11 -18.12 7.77
CA ASP A 11 -17.47 -19.13 8.76
C ASP A 11 -18.63 -18.65 9.66
N LEU A 12 -19.64 -18.05 9.03
CA LEU A 12 -20.85 -17.56 9.69
C LEU A 12 -22.08 -18.33 9.20
N ASP A 13 -23.08 -18.46 10.07
CA ASP A 13 -24.35 -19.07 9.67
C ASP A 13 -25.06 -18.22 8.61
N ARG A 14 -25.58 -18.88 7.56
CA ARG A 14 -26.31 -18.21 6.48
C ARG A 14 -27.58 -17.54 7.00
N GLY A 15 -28.28 -18.16 7.95
CA GLY A 15 -29.49 -17.59 8.56
C GLY A 15 -29.17 -16.33 9.36
N HIS A 16 -28.03 -16.30 10.06
CA HIS A 16 -27.51 -15.12 10.72
C HIS A 16 -27.19 -14.00 9.73
N ILE A 17 -26.45 -14.27 8.64
CA ILE A 17 -26.16 -13.27 7.61
C ILE A 17 -27.44 -12.77 6.95
N SER A 18 -28.40 -13.64 6.65
CA SER A 18 -29.70 -13.23 6.10
C SER A 18 -30.50 -12.35 7.06
N ARG A 19 -30.38 -12.54 8.39
CA ARG A 19 -30.98 -11.64 9.38
C ARG A 19 -30.24 -10.30 9.46
N LEU A 20 -28.91 -10.32 9.36
CA LEU A 20 -28.08 -9.11 9.30
C LEU A 20 -28.47 -8.21 8.11
N GLU A 21 -28.57 -8.76 6.90
CA GLU A 21 -28.96 -7.99 5.70
C GLU A 21 -30.37 -7.37 5.82
N ARG A 22 -31.23 -7.95 6.64
CA ARG A 22 -32.60 -7.44 6.89
C ARG A 22 -32.69 -6.53 8.11
N GLY A 23 -31.57 -6.22 8.77
CA GLY A 23 -31.55 -5.43 10.00
C GLY A 23 -32.19 -6.12 11.22
N LEU A 24 -32.36 -7.45 11.18
CA LEU A 24 -33.02 -8.24 12.23
C LEU A 24 -32.03 -8.84 13.26
N ALA A 25 -30.74 -8.58 13.10
CA ALA A 25 -29.69 -9.03 14.00
C ALA A 25 -28.56 -8.00 14.05
N GLY A 26 -27.82 -7.96 15.17
CA GLY A 26 -26.54 -7.28 15.26
C GLY A 26 -25.37 -8.22 14.93
N ALA A 27 -24.23 -7.66 14.56
CA ALA A 27 -22.98 -8.39 14.36
C ALA A 27 -21.97 -8.07 15.46
N SER A 28 -21.15 -9.05 15.84
CA SER A 28 -19.98 -8.79 16.68
C SER A 28 -18.91 -8.04 15.88
N GLU A 29 -18.02 -7.30 16.56
CA GLU A 29 -16.87 -6.65 15.93
C GLU A 29 -16.00 -7.65 15.14
N ALA A 30 -15.75 -8.84 15.70
CA ALA A 30 -15.02 -9.89 15.00
C ALA A 30 -15.73 -10.34 13.71
N SER A 31 -17.06 -10.46 13.73
CA SER A 31 -17.86 -10.81 12.56
C SER A 31 -17.79 -9.71 11.50
N LEU A 32 -17.89 -8.44 11.90
CA LEU A 32 -17.77 -7.28 11.00
C LEU A 32 -16.42 -7.28 10.28
N HIS A 33 -15.32 -7.50 11.01
CA HIS A 33 -13.99 -7.57 10.41
C HIS A 33 -13.84 -8.75 9.43
N ARG A 34 -14.40 -9.92 9.73
CA ARG A 34 -14.39 -11.06 8.80
C ARG A 34 -15.18 -10.75 7.52
N ILE A 35 -16.39 -10.21 7.67
CA ILE A 35 -17.25 -9.83 6.55
C ILE A 35 -16.55 -8.79 5.67
N ALA A 36 -16.01 -7.73 6.27
CA ALA A 36 -15.27 -6.68 5.58
C ALA A 36 -14.06 -7.23 4.80
N THR A 37 -13.31 -8.15 5.42
CA THR A 37 -12.15 -8.80 4.77
C THR A 37 -12.56 -9.61 3.54
N VAL A 38 -13.64 -10.39 3.64
CA VAL A 38 -14.14 -11.21 2.51
C VAL A 38 -14.72 -10.36 1.39
N LEU A 39 -15.33 -9.23 1.73
CA LEU A 39 -15.88 -8.27 0.78
C LEU A 39 -14.83 -7.32 0.20
N GLU A 40 -13.61 -7.34 0.74
CA GLU A 40 -12.52 -6.43 0.38
C GLU A 40 -12.88 -4.94 0.55
N VAL A 41 -13.72 -4.64 1.55
CA VAL A 41 -14.14 -3.27 1.89
C VAL A 41 -13.68 -2.88 3.30
N PRO A 42 -13.45 -1.59 3.58
CA PRO A 42 -13.33 -1.07 4.93
C PRO A 42 -14.56 -1.40 5.80
N VAL A 43 -14.35 -1.70 7.09
CA VAL A 43 -15.46 -1.92 8.05
C VAL A 43 -16.40 -0.71 8.13
N ALA A 44 -15.87 0.51 7.98
CA ALA A 44 -16.66 1.73 7.97
C ALA A 44 -17.72 1.76 6.86
N ASP A 45 -17.48 1.06 5.74
CA ASP A 45 -18.47 0.99 4.66
C ASP A 45 -19.64 0.06 5.02
N LEU A 46 -19.45 -0.92 5.91
CA LEU A 46 -20.53 -1.80 6.40
C LEU A 46 -21.46 -1.11 7.42
N LEU A 47 -20.99 -0.05 8.05
CA LEU A 47 -21.71 0.68 9.10
C LEU A 47 -22.41 1.92 8.58
N ARG A 48 -22.24 2.24 7.30
CA ARG A 48 -22.83 3.38 6.64
C ARG A 48 -24.34 3.19 6.51
N ALA A 49 -25.12 4.26 6.72
CA ALA A 49 -26.55 4.23 6.40
C ALA A 49 -26.75 4.24 4.88
N ASP A 50 -27.78 3.55 4.37
CA ASP A 50 -28.02 3.46 2.91
C ASP A 50 -28.16 4.84 2.22
N ASP A 51 -28.67 5.83 2.96
CA ASP A 51 -28.86 7.21 2.49
C ASP A 51 -27.62 8.11 2.70
N GLU A 52 -26.59 7.62 3.38
CA GLU A 52 -25.36 8.39 3.58
C GLU A 52 -24.51 8.33 2.30
N PRO A 53 -24.18 9.48 1.68
CA PRO A 53 -23.35 9.47 0.49
C PRO A 53 -21.99 8.84 0.83
N PRO A 54 -21.41 8.04 -0.08
CA PRO A 54 -20.07 7.52 0.14
C PRO A 54 -19.13 8.70 0.40
N PRO A 55 -18.15 8.55 1.30
CA PRO A 55 -17.17 9.60 1.54
C PRO A 55 -16.56 9.97 0.19
N PRO A 56 -16.36 11.27 -0.07
CA PRO A 56 -15.75 11.67 -1.32
C PRO A 56 -14.45 10.89 -1.48
N PRO A 57 -14.17 10.34 -2.69
CA PRO A 57 -12.88 9.73 -2.94
C PRO A 57 -11.83 10.75 -2.50
N ARG A 58 -10.85 10.30 -1.68
CA ARG A 58 -9.79 11.21 -1.26
C ARG A 58 -9.21 11.80 -2.55
N PRO A 59 -9.14 13.14 -2.70
CA PRO A 59 -8.59 13.72 -3.91
C PRO A 59 -7.23 13.06 -4.15
N GLU A 60 -7.01 12.60 -5.37
CA GLU A 60 -5.71 12.08 -5.77
C GLU A 60 -4.70 13.17 -5.43
N ARG A 61 -3.92 12.91 -4.39
CA ARG A 61 -2.91 13.85 -3.93
C ARG A 61 -1.95 14.03 -5.09
N ASP A 62 -1.61 15.27 -5.43
CA ASP A 62 -0.54 15.51 -6.41
C ASP A 62 0.76 15.02 -5.75
N VAL A 63 1.27 13.89 -6.25
CA VAL A 63 2.42 13.20 -5.68
C VAL A 63 3.63 13.51 -6.57
N PRO A 64 4.53 14.42 -6.15
CA PRO A 64 5.72 14.74 -6.92
C PRO A 64 6.63 13.51 -7.05
N ALA A 65 7.46 13.48 -8.10
CA ALA A 65 8.44 12.42 -8.25
C ALA A 65 9.52 12.51 -7.16
N PRO A 66 9.96 11.40 -6.53
CA PRO A 66 10.93 11.40 -5.41
C PRO A 66 12.27 12.06 -5.69
N GLY A 67 12.62 12.27 -6.96
CA GLY A 67 13.86 12.94 -7.39
C GLY A 67 13.71 14.41 -7.75
N THR A 68 12.55 15.02 -7.55
CA THR A 68 12.37 16.47 -7.70
C THR A 68 12.54 17.18 -6.35
N PRO A 69 12.89 18.48 -6.34
CA PRO A 69 12.98 19.25 -5.10
C PRO A 69 11.70 19.19 -4.24
N ASP A 70 10.53 19.22 -4.87
CA ASP A 70 9.25 19.09 -4.18
C ASP A 70 9.05 17.69 -3.59
N GLY A 71 9.54 16.65 -4.28
CA GLY A 71 9.47 15.26 -3.83
C GLY A 71 10.42 14.92 -2.67
N GLU A 72 11.56 15.60 -2.55
CA GLU A 72 12.51 15.35 -1.47
C GLU A 72 11.89 15.57 -0.08
N LEU A 73 11.09 16.63 0.08
CA LEU A 73 10.41 16.98 1.33
C LEU A 73 9.02 16.33 1.47
N PHE A 74 8.52 15.73 0.39
CA PHE A 74 7.19 15.13 0.38
C PHE A 74 7.15 13.84 1.20
N HIS A 75 6.08 13.67 1.99
CA HIS A 75 5.86 12.47 2.80
C HIS A 75 4.91 11.51 2.10
N TYR A 76 5.48 10.52 1.43
CA TYR A 76 4.80 9.43 0.75
C TYR A 76 4.29 8.41 1.76
N THR A 77 3.07 7.96 1.55
CA THR A 77 2.58 6.71 2.15
C THR A 77 3.27 5.52 1.48
N PRO A 78 3.27 4.33 2.11
CA PRO A 78 3.76 3.11 1.48
C PRO A 78 3.08 2.80 0.14
N GLU A 79 1.82 3.16 -0.03
CA GLU A 79 1.07 3.07 -1.29
C GLU A 79 1.65 3.96 -2.39
N GLU A 80 1.96 5.21 -2.07
CA GLU A 80 2.53 6.15 -3.05
C GLU A 80 3.99 5.81 -3.36
N ALA A 81 4.77 5.40 -2.36
CA ALA A 81 6.16 4.96 -2.53
C ALA A 81 6.26 3.71 -3.42
N ALA A 82 5.30 2.79 -3.33
CA ALA A 82 5.24 1.59 -4.16
C ALA A 82 5.07 1.88 -5.66
N ARG A 83 4.68 3.11 -6.05
CA ARG A 83 4.65 3.52 -7.47
C ARG A 83 6.06 3.72 -8.04
N TRP A 84 7.05 4.00 -7.18
CA TRP A 84 8.42 4.33 -7.55
C TRP A 84 9.41 3.19 -7.28
N LEU A 85 8.96 2.15 -6.57
CA LEU A 85 9.79 1.04 -6.13
C LEU A 85 9.24 -0.28 -6.69
N PRO A 86 10.10 -1.30 -6.92
CA PRO A 86 9.67 -2.60 -7.43
C PRO A 86 8.91 -3.46 -6.39
N TRP A 87 8.60 -2.93 -5.20
CA TRP A 87 7.94 -3.66 -4.12
C TRP A 87 6.57 -3.10 -3.76
N SER A 88 5.69 -3.98 -3.28
CA SER A 88 4.35 -3.60 -2.83
C SER A 88 4.36 -2.80 -1.52
N ALA A 89 3.32 -1.99 -1.30
CA ALA A 89 3.09 -1.26 -0.07
C ALA A 89 3.04 -2.16 1.19
N ARG A 90 2.62 -3.42 1.04
CA ARG A 90 2.63 -4.43 2.12
C ARG A 90 4.07 -4.78 2.51
N TRP A 91 4.95 -4.99 1.53
CA TRP A 91 6.36 -5.27 1.77
C TRP A 91 7.04 -4.08 2.45
N LEU A 92 6.82 -2.87 1.93
CA LEU A 92 7.37 -1.63 2.51
C LEU A 92 6.94 -1.46 3.97
N ARG A 93 5.65 -1.63 4.29
CA ARG A 93 5.16 -1.56 5.68
C ARG A 93 5.77 -2.62 6.58
N ARG A 94 5.92 -3.86 6.10
CA ARG A 94 6.56 -4.93 6.88
C ARG A 94 8.00 -4.55 7.20
N LYS A 95 8.78 -4.12 6.20
CA LYS A 95 10.20 -3.76 6.36
C LYS A 95 10.39 -2.53 7.25
N ALA A 96 9.56 -1.49 7.09
CA ALA A 96 9.59 -0.31 7.95
C ALA A 96 9.25 -0.65 9.42
N ARG A 97 8.26 -1.53 9.67
CA ARG A 97 7.95 -2.02 11.02
C ARG A 97 9.13 -2.77 11.66
N LEU A 98 9.82 -3.58 10.86
CA LEU A 98 11.04 -4.29 11.26
C LEU A 98 12.28 -3.39 11.31
N ARG A 99 12.16 -2.11 10.91
CA ARG A 99 13.26 -1.13 10.83
C ARG A 99 14.39 -1.55 9.89
N GLU A 100 14.07 -2.30 8.85
CA GLU A 100 15.04 -2.78 7.85
C GLU A 100 15.20 -1.82 6.66
N ILE A 101 14.34 -0.80 6.55
CA ILE A 101 14.41 0.27 5.55
C ILE A 101 14.24 1.63 6.23
N PRO A 102 14.82 2.70 5.65
CA PRO A 102 14.55 4.07 6.11
C PRO A 102 13.06 4.38 6.01
N HIS A 103 12.54 5.04 7.04
CA HIS A 103 11.16 5.47 7.13
C HIS A 103 11.02 6.56 8.19
N ASN A 104 9.94 7.32 8.08
CA ASN A 104 9.50 8.31 9.05
C ASN A 104 8.24 7.84 9.77
N ARG A 105 7.99 8.43 10.96
CA ARG A 105 6.81 8.17 11.80
C ARG A 105 5.96 9.41 12.03
N GLY A 106 5.82 10.26 11.00
CA GLY A 106 4.99 11.47 11.07
C GLY A 106 3.56 11.14 11.49
N ALA A 107 3.07 11.81 12.54
CA ALA A 107 1.73 11.61 13.11
C ALA A 107 1.40 10.13 13.48
N GLY A 108 2.41 9.33 13.83
CA GLY A 108 2.24 7.92 14.21
C GLY A 108 2.00 6.95 13.04
N GLN A 109 2.07 7.43 11.79
CA GLN A 109 1.94 6.64 10.58
C GLN A 109 3.31 6.40 9.93
N ILE A 110 3.50 5.26 9.27
CA ILE A 110 4.70 4.99 8.49
C ILE A 110 4.64 5.84 7.22
N THR A 111 5.63 6.70 7.03
CA THR A 111 5.82 7.50 5.81
C THR A 111 7.24 7.32 5.28
N LEU A 112 7.44 7.64 4.01
CA LEU A 112 8.73 7.67 3.34
C LEU A 112 8.91 9.04 2.72
N THR A 113 10.10 9.60 2.78
CA THR A 113 10.48 10.81 2.03
C THR A 113 10.99 10.45 0.65
N GLY A 114 11.15 11.44 -0.24
CA GLY A 114 11.79 11.21 -1.53
C GLY A 114 13.20 10.63 -1.37
N ARG A 115 13.93 11.11 -0.35
CA ARG A 115 15.24 10.59 0.04
C ARG A 115 15.19 9.11 0.46
N ASP A 116 14.24 8.74 1.32
CA ASP A 116 14.09 7.34 1.76
C ASP A 116 13.85 6.42 0.56
N ILE A 117 13.00 6.84 -0.40
CA ILE A 117 12.68 6.07 -1.61
C ILE A 117 13.93 5.85 -2.46
N GLN A 118 14.73 6.89 -2.71
CA GLN A 118 15.97 6.78 -3.46
C GLN A 118 17.01 5.89 -2.76
N GLU A 119 17.10 5.99 -1.43
CA GLU A 119 18.00 5.15 -0.63
C GLU A 119 17.62 3.68 -0.74
N ILE A 120 16.34 3.33 -0.60
CA ILE A 120 15.87 1.94 -0.76
C ILE A 120 16.16 1.41 -2.16
N SER A 121 15.95 2.22 -3.20
CA SER A 121 16.31 1.85 -4.57
C SER A 121 17.82 1.52 -4.67
N THR A 122 18.66 2.38 -4.09
CA THR A 122 20.12 2.23 -4.09
C THR A 122 20.58 0.98 -3.34
N MET A 123 19.95 0.62 -2.21
CA MET A 123 20.29 -0.57 -1.42
C MET A 123 20.22 -1.88 -2.21
N THR A 124 19.43 -1.92 -3.29
CA THR A 124 19.20 -3.13 -4.09
C THR A 124 19.75 -3.04 -5.51
N ALA A 125 20.38 -1.92 -5.86
CA ALA A 125 20.93 -1.72 -7.18
C ALA A 125 22.19 -2.57 -7.39
N VAL A 126 22.17 -3.44 -8.41
CA VAL A 126 23.36 -4.14 -8.89
C VAL A 126 24.05 -3.23 -9.92
N ARG A 127 25.32 -2.87 -9.67
CA ARG A 127 26.12 -2.11 -10.64
C ARG A 127 26.82 -3.08 -11.59
N PRO A 128 26.81 -2.83 -12.91
CA PRO A 128 27.67 -3.59 -13.81
C PRO A 128 29.14 -3.36 -13.41
N THR A 129 29.92 -4.42 -13.36
CA THR A 129 31.37 -4.31 -13.26
C THR A 129 31.87 -3.59 -14.52
N PRO A 130 32.65 -2.51 -14.42
CA PRO A 130 33.25 -1.91 -15.60
C PRO A 130 34.08 -2.98 -16.30
N ASP A 131 33.78 -3.23 -17.58
CA ASP A 131 34.55 -4.16 -18.39
C ASP A 131 36.02 -3.70 -18.38
N GLU A 132 36.92 -4.59 -17.95
CA GLU A 132 38.38 -4.38 -17.95
C GLU A 132 38.96 -4.35 -19.38
N HIS A 133 38.09 -4.32 -20.41
CA HIS A 133 38.41 -4.35 -21.83
C HIS A 133 37.83 -3.15 -22.56
N GLY A 134 38.21 -1.96 -22.12
CA GLY A 134 38.21 -0.75 -22.94
C GLY A 134 39.63 -0.43 -23.37
N GLU A 135 40.18 -1.19 -24.31
CA GLU A 135 41.41 -0.79 -25.03
C GLU A 135 41.16 0.61 -25.61
N PRO A 136 41.98 1.63 -25.28
CA PRO A 136 41.80 2.95 -25.87
C PRO A 136 42.01 2.84 -27.39
N PRO A 137 41.20 3.51 -28.24
CA PRO A 137 41.48 3.53 -29.66
C PRO A 137 42.87 4.11 -29.88
N ASP A 138 43.72 3.27 -30.49
CA ASP A 138 45.06 3.54 -30.96
C ASP A 138 45.16 4.93 -31.56
N ARG A 139 45.74 5.86 -30.81
CA ARG A 139 46.25 7.12 -31.34
C ARG A 139 47.73 6.92 -31.64
N SER A 140 48.03 6.17 -32.69
CA SER A 140 49.34 6.22 -33.32
C SER A 140 49.35 7.30 -34.42
N PRO A 141 50.43 8.11 -34.50
CA PRO A 141 50.50 9.30 -35.35
C PRO A 141 50.97 8.97 -36.77
N ALA A 142 50.46 9.72 -37.75
CA ALA A 142 51.13 10.03 -39.02
C ALA A 142 50.47 11.26 -39.66
#